data_AF-A0A537IYP5-F1
#
_entry.id   AF-A0A537IYP5-F1
#
_cell.length_a   1.000
_cell.length_b   1.000
_cell.length_c   1.000
_cell.angle_alpha   90.00
_cell.angle_beta   90.00
_cell.angle_gamma   90.00
#
_symmetry.space_group_name_H-M   'P 1'
#
loop_
_entity.id
_entity.type
_entity.pdbx_description
1 polymer ?
#
loop_
_entity_poly.entity_id
_entity_poly.type
_entity_poly.pdbx_seq_one_letter_code
_entity_poly.pdbx_strand_id
1 'polypeptide(L)'
;MAISTGLSYLVYGLINRQNKHTAREEYLFREALGRAKSRSSKEQISVLLPLSSAEQDFYRLVERTNDRSAMLWALLVLTPYAGWIFLIIALYLVSQDLNSHEQTEQLLLQDVSRVLASGTYPQTYSNNVPPRPTNSLAYLFVSFASLGLLSLFWIHQVTLRQDNHFALHSSFEPGLLQALTESGMGTTGAF
;
A
#
# COMPACT_ATOMS: atom_id res chain seq x y z
N MET A 1 6.71 31.80 7.66
CA MET A 1 7.91 31.03 8.05
C MET A 1 7.54 29.78 8.86
N ALA A 2 6.95 29.87 10.06
CA ALA A 2 6.67 28.67 10.88
C ALA A 2 5.65 27.68 10.27
N ILE A 3 4.56 28.19 9.68
CA ILE A 3 3.49 27.35 9.08
C ILE A 3 4.02 26.56 7.86
N SER A 4 4.86 27.18 7.01
CA SER A 4 5.43 26.53 5.82
C SER A 4 6.40 25.41 6.19
N THR A 5 7.15 25.54 7.29
CA THR A 5 8.04 24.46 7.78
C THR A 5 7.24 23.27 8.31
N GLY A 6 6.17 23.52 9.06
CA GLY A 6 5.29 22.46 9.56
C GLY A 6 4.63 21.68 8.43
N LEU A 7 4.10 22.36 7.41
CA LEU A 7 3.48 21.73 6.24
C LEU A 7 4.50 20.92 5.42
N SER A 8 5.71 21.46 5.23
CA SER A 8 6.82 20.77 4.56
C SER A 8 7.17 19.46 5.28
N TYR A 9 7.28 19.48 6.61
CA TYR A 9 7.52 18.28 7.41
C TYR A 9 6.40 17.24 7.28
N LEU A 10 5.13 17.68 7.30
CA LEU A 10 3.99 16.78 7.12
C LEU A 10 4.01 16.11 5.75
N VAL A 11 4.26 16.86 4.68
CA VAL A 11 4.37 16.31 3.32
C VAL A 11 5.53 15.34 3.20
N TYR A 12 6.69 15.67 3.76
CA TYR A 12 7.82 14.74 3.87
C TYR A 12 7.39 13.44 4.55
N GLY A 13 6.74 13.54 5.71
CA GLY A 13 6.29 12.40 6.50
C GLY A 13 5.34 11.49 5.73
N LEU A 14 4.31 12.06 5.09
CA LEU A 14 3.31 11.30 4.33
C LEU A 14 3.92 10.52 3.16
N ILE A 15 4.76 11.18 2.35
CA ILE A 15 5.40 10.55 1.19
C ILE A 15 6.42 9.51 1.64
N ASN A 16 7.29 9.85 2.60
CA ASN A 16 8.31 8.93 3.09
C ASN A 16 7.69 7.68 3.74
N ARG A 17 6.59 7.85 4.47
CA ARG A 17 5.85 6.74 5.08
C ARG A 17 5.23 5.84 4.01
N GLN A 18 4.64 6.43 2.96
CA GLN A 18 4.11 5.68 1.84
C GLN A 18 5.20 4.85 1.16
N ASN A 19 6.31 5.48 0.76
CA ASN A 19 7.40 4.79 0.07
C ASN A 19 7.95 3.61 0.90
N LYS A 20 8.17 3.83 2.20
CA LYS A 20 8.64 2.77 3.11
C LYS A 20 7.65 1.60 3.21
N HIS A 21 6.37 1.90 3.28
CA HIS A 21 5.33 0.87 3.34
C HIS A 21 5.28 0.07 2.04
N THR A 22 5.23 0.74 0.89
CA THR A 22 5.15 0.05 -0.39
C THR A 22 6.39 -0.80 -0.67
N ALA A 23 7.59 -0.33 -0.30
CA ALA A 23 8.82 -1.13 -0.38
C ALA A 23 8.78 -2.37 0.53
N ARG A 24 8.21 -2.25 1.74
CA ARG A 24 8.04 -3.38 2.68
C ARG A 24 7.06 -4.41 2.12
N GLU A 25 5.93 -3.95 1.60
CA GLU A 25 4.93 -4.84 1.00
C GLU A 25 5.44 -5.55 -0.23
N GLU A 26 6.17 -4.86 -1.10
CA GLU A 26 6.77 -5.48 -2.28
C GLU A 26 7.66 -6.66 -1.86
N TYR A 27 8.51 -6.47 -0.85
CA TYR A 27 9.35 -7.54 -0.32
C TYR A 27 8.50 -8.70 0.23
N LEU A 28 7.48 -8.40 1.04
CA LEU A 28 6.60 -9.40 1.63
C LEU A 28 5.88 -10.24 0.56
N PHE A 29 5.27 -9.60 -0.43
CA PHE A 29 4.54 -10.30 -1.50
C PHE A 29 5.47 -11.06 -2.45
N ARG A 30 6.64 -10.50 -2.77
CA ARG A 30 7.67 -11.19 -3.56
C ARG A 30 8.08 -12.49 -2.90
N GLU A 31 8.36 -12.46 -1.59
CA GLU A 31 8.70 -13.63 -0.79
C GLU A 31 7.53 -14.62 -0.70
N ALA A 32 6.30 -14.13 -0.49
CA ALA A 32 5.11 -14.96 -0.41
C ALA A 32 4.86 -15.74 -1.70
N LEU A 33 4.91 -15.05 -2.84
CA LEU A 33 4.72 -15.63 -4.17
C LEU A 33 5.86 -16.57 -4.54
N GLY A 34 7.10 -16.19 -4.24
CA GLY A 34 8.27 -17.05 -4.47
C GLY A 34 8.15 -18.39 -3.75
N ARG A 35 7.72 -18.37 -2.48
CA ARG A 35 7.44 -19.60 -1.71
C ARG A 35 6.26 -20.38 -2.28
N ALA A 36 5.15 -19.72 -2.59
CA ALA A 36 3.98 -20.37 -3.18
C ALA A 36 4.33 -21.10 -4.50
N LYS A 37 5.07 -20.44 -5.39
CA LYS A 37 5.53 -21.00 -6.67
C LYS A 37 6.46 -22.20 -6.51
N SER A 38 7.36 -22.15 -5.54
CA SER A 38 8.29 -23.28 -5.27
C SER A 38 7.57 -24.57 -4.85
N ARG A 39 6.32 -24.46 -4.36
CA ARG A 39 5.53 -25.60 -3.86
C ARG A 39 4.45 -26.07 -4.79
N SER A 40 3.98 -25.23 -5.72
CA SER A 40 2.96 -25.65 -6.68
C SER A 40 3.55 -26.69 -7.63
N SER A 41 3.07 -27.94 -7.55
CA SER A 41 3.30 -28.92 -8.61
C SER A 41 2.63 -28.41 -9.88
N LYS A 42 3.31 -28.54 -11.04
CA LYS A 42 2.77 -28.15 -12.36
C LYS A 42 1.47 -28.87 -12.72
N GLU A 43 1.10 -29.91 -11.97
CA GLU A 43 -0.07 -30.75 -12.20
C GLU A 43 -1.33 -30.25 -11.47
N GLN A 44 -1.21 -29.33 -10.51
CA GLN A 44 -2.34 -28.88 -9.68
C GLN A 44 -2.95 -27.58 -10.22
N ILE A 45 -3.80 -27.71 -11.26
CA ILE A 45 -4.45 -26.59 -11.98
C ILE A 45 -5.18 -25.63 -11.02
N SER A 46 -5.76 -26.12 -9.92
CA SER A 46 -6.47 -25.30 -8.93
C SER A 46 -5.61 -24.28 -8.20
N VAL A 47 -4.28 -24.46 -8.17
CA VAL A 47 -3.31 -23.55 -7.55
C VAL A 47 -2.66 -22.64 -8.59
N LEU A 48 -2.51 -23.11 -9.84
CA LEU A 48 -1.83 -22.36 -10.91
C LEU A 48 -2.61 -21.11 -11.35
N LEU A 49 -3.94 -21.18 -11.43
CA LEU A 49 -4.77 -20.04 -11.83
C LEU A 49 -4.69 -18.88 -10.82
N PRO A 50 -4.95 -19.09 -9.50
CA PRO A 50 -4.77 -18.02 -8.52
C PRO A 50 -3.31 -17.54 -8.40
N LEU A 51 -2.32 -18.42 -8.54
CA LEU A 51 -0.91 -18.04 -8.47
C LEU A 51 -0.49 -17.12 -9.63
N SER A 52 -0.87 -17.46 -10.86
CA SER A 52 -0.59 -16.62 -12.04
C SER A 52 -1.31 -15.27 -11.98
N SER A 53 -2.56 -15.25 -11.49
CA SER A 53 -3.29 -14.01 -11.20
C SER A 53 -2.55 -13.16 -10.16
N ALA A 54 -2.12 -13.77 -9.05
CA ALA A 54 -1.37 -13.09 -8.01
C ALA A 54 -0.01 -12.55 -8.49
N GLU A 55 0.71 -13.30 -9.34
CA GLU A 55 1.95 -12.81 -9.97
C GLU A 55 1.67 -11.59 -10.85
N GLN A 56 0.62 -11.61 -11.66
CA GLN A 56 0.24 -10.48 -12.51
C GLN A 56 -0.12 -9.25 -11.68
N ASP A 57 -0.92 -9.41 -10.63
CA ASP A 57 -1.31 -8.30 -9.76
C ASP A 57 -0.13 -7.76 -8.93
N PHE A 58 0.81 -8.63 -8.55
CA PHE A 58 2.09 -8.19 -7.96
C PHE A 58 2.90 -7.33 -8.94
N TYR A 59 3.03 -7.73 -10.21
CA TYR A 59 3.74 -6.90 -11.20
C TYR A 59 3.04 -5.55 -11.41
N ARG A 60 1.70 -5.52 -11.40
CA ARG A 60 0.94 -4.26 -11.46
C ARG A 60 1.18 -3.40 -10.23
N LEU A 61 1.29 -3.98 -9.03
CA LEU A 61 1.61 -3.27 -7.80
C LEU A 61 2.99 -2.61 -7.90
N VAL A 62 4.00 -3.37 -8.32
CA VAL A 62 5.38 -2.89 -8.48
C VAL A 62 5.47 -1.81 -9.57
N GLU A 63 4.85 -2.02 -10.73
CA GLU A 63 4.84 -1.03 -11.82
C GLU A 63 4.19 0.30 -11.41
N ARG A 64 3.14 0.23 -10.59
CA ARG A 64 2.43 1.43 -10.09
C ARG A 64 3.11 2.08 -8.89
N THR A 65 4.07 1.41 -8.27
CA THR A 65 4.86 1.97 -7.16
C THR A 65 5.77 3.06 -7.71
N ASN A 66 5.41 4.31 -7.44
CA ASN A 66 6.25 5.45 -7.77
C ASN A 66 6.98 5.91 -6.52
N ASP A 67 8.28 5.64 -6.45
CA ASP A 67 9.14 6.20 -5.42
C ASP A 67 9.34 7.69 -5.66
N ARG A 68 8.50 8.51 -5.00
CA ARG A 68 8.62 9.96 -5.05
C ARG A 68 9.63 10.43 -4.03
N SER A 69 10.52 11.34 -4.42
CA SER A 69 11.45 11.97 -3.46
C SER A 69 10.68 12.81 -2.44
N ALA A 70 10.51 12.27 -1.23
CA ALA A 70 9.86 12.97 -0.12
C ALA A 70 10.54 14.30 0.20
N MET A 71 11.87 14.34 0.12
CA MET A 71 12.67 15.55 0.33
C MET A 71 12.38 16.62 -0.73
N LEU A 72 12.32 16.24 -2.01
CA LEU A 72 12.03 17.17 -3.09
C LEU A 72 10.67 17.84 -2.89
N TRP A 73 9.64 17.04 -2.63
CA TRP A 73 8.28 17.56 -2.41
C TRP A 73 8.20 18.46 -1.16
N ALA A 74 8.90 18.09 -0.09
CA ALA A 74 8.98 18.93 1.11
C ALA A 74 9.63 20.29 0.82
N LEU A 75 10.71 20.32 0.03
CA LEU A 75 11.38 21.55 -0.38
C LEU A 75 10.47 22.41 -1.29
N LEU A 76 9.73 21.80 -2.21
CA LEU A 76 8.78 22.51 -3.06
C LEU A 76 7.68 23.21 -2.24
N VAL A 77 7.16 22.55 -1.20
CA VAL A 77 6.16 23.13 -0.28
C VAL A 77 6.73 24.27 0.56
N LEU A 78 8.04 24.29 0.81
CA LEU A 78 8.70 25.36 1.55
C LEU A 78 8.83 26.66 0.73
N THR A 79 8.61 26.60 -0.59
CA THR A 79 8.70 27.75 -1.50
C THR A 79 7.75 28.88 -1.04
N PRO A 80 8.25 30.10 -0.76
CA PRO A 80 7.42 31.22 -0.37
C PRO A 80 6.36 31.54 -1.44
N TYR A 81 5.15 31.89 -1.01
CA TYR A 81 3.99 32.26 -1.85
C TYR A 81 3.42 31.16 -2.78
N ALA A 82 4.26 30.25 -3.27
CA ALA A 82 3.86 29.16 -4.18
C ALA A 82 3.72 27.79 -3.47
N GLY A 83 4.22 27.64 -2.24
CA GLY A 83 4.26 26.37 -1.51
C GLY A 83 2.89 25.70 -1.33
N TRP A 84 1.82 26.48 -1.24
CA TRP A 84 0.45 25.95 -1.12
C TRP A 84 -0.01 25.24 -2.41
N ILE A 85 0.47 25.64 -3.58
CA ILE A 85 0.20 24.96 -4.86
C ILE A 85 0.86 23.58 -4.85
N PHE A 86 2.15 23.53 -4.48
CA PHE A 86 2.89 22.29 -4.39
C PHE A 86 2.33 21.35 -3.32
N LEU A 87 1.80 21.90 -2.21
CA LEU A 87 1.10 21.13 -1.19
C LEU A 87 -0.14 20.43 -1.77
N ILE A 88 -0.99 21.17 -2.48
CA ILE A 88 -2.19 20.62 -3.11
C ILE A 88 -1.83 19.50 -4.09
N ILE A 89 -0.81 19.72 -4.93
CA ILE A 89 -0.35 18.72 -5.91
C ILE A 89 0.21 17.49 -5.19
N ALA A 90 1.02 17.67 -4.14
CA ALA A 90 1.56 16.56 -3.35
C ALA A 90 0.44 15.71 -2.72
N LEU A 91 -0.57 16.34 -2.13
CA LEU A 91 -1.72 15.64 -1.54
C LEU A 91 -2.55 14.90 -2.58
N TYR A 92 -2.73 15.48 -3.77
CA TYR A 92 -3.38 14.81 -4.88
C TYR A 92 -2.63 13.54 -5.29
N LEU A 93 -1.31 13.65 -5.50
CA LEU A 93 -0.47 12.52 -5.88
C LEU A 93 -0.50 11.43 -4.82
N VAL A 94 -0.28 11.76 -3.55
CA VAL A 94 -0.33 10.79 -2.44
C VAL A 94 -1.70 10.12 -2.35
N SER A 95 -2.79 10.88 -2.49
CA SER A 95 -4.15 10.31 -2.45
C SER A 95 -4.41 9.36 -3.63
N GLN A 96 -3.89 9.70 -4.81
CA GLN A 96 -4.00 8.87 -6.00
C GLN A 96 -3.18 7.59 -5.85
N ASP A 97 -1.95 7.70 -5.37
CA ASP A 97 -1.05 6.58 -5.12
C ASP A 97 -1.69 5.63 -4.07
N LEU A 98 -2.24 6.16 -2.98
CA LEU A 98 -3.01 5.39 -1.98
C LEU A 98 -4.24 4.68 -2.57
N ASN A 99 -5.02 5.36 -3.42
CA ASN A 99 -6.17 4.75 -4.08
C ASN A 99 -5.77 3.57 -4.96
N SER A 100 -4.73 3.72 -5.78
CA SER A 100 -4.25 2.64 -6.65
C SER A 100 -3.64 1.50 -5.84
N HIS A 101 -2.90 1.82 -4.79
CA HIS A 101 -2.21 0.86 -3.94
C HIS A 101 -3.21 -0.06 -3.24
N GLU A 102 -4.15 0.50 -2.45
CA GLU A 102 -5.14 -0.29 -1.71
C GLU A 102 -6.01 -1.17 -2.65
N GLN A 103 -6.34 -0.68 -3.85
CA GLN A 103 -7.11 -1.46 -4.82
C GLN A 103 -6.32 -2.67 -5.34
N THR A 104 -5.06 -2.47 -5.73
CA THR A 104 -4.23 -3.56 -6.28
C THR A 104 -3.83 -4.55 -5.18
N GLU A 105 -3.50 -4.06 -4.00
CA GLU A 105 -3.14 -4.87 -2.84
C GLU A 105 -4.30 -5.76 -2.37
N GLN A 106 -5.53 -5.25 -2.36
CA GLN A 106 -6.70 -6.05 -2.00
C GLN A 106 -6.89 -7.27 -2.93
N LEU A 107 -6.68 -7.08 -4.24
CA LEU A 107 -6.75 -8.18 -5.22
C LEU A 107 -5.63 -9.19 -4.96
N LEU A 108 -4.41 -8.70 -4.74
CA LEU A 108 -3.25 -9.52 -4.44
C LEU A 108 -3.42 -10.34 -3.16
N LEU A 109 -3.95 -9.74 -2.09
CA LEU A 109 -4.24 -10.42 -0.82
C LEU A 109 -5.34 -11.49 -0.98
N GLN A 110 -6.36 -11.23 -1.80
CA GLN A 110 -7.38 -12.24 -2.12
C GLN A 110 -6.78 -13.43 -2.87
N ASP A 111 -5.89 -13.21 -3.83
CA ASP A 111 -5.31 -14.33 -4.59
C ASP A 111 -4.26 -15.08 -3.77
N VAL A 112 -3.40 -14.38 -3.02
CA VAL A 112 -2.45 -15.00 -2.08
C VAL A 112 -3.19 -15.82 -1.01
N SER A 113 -4.28 -15.31 -0.45
CA SER A 113 -5.08 -16.06 0.53
C SER A 113 -5.74 -17.29 -0.09
N ARG A 114 -6.21 -17.24 -1.34
CA ARG A 114 -6.73 -18.43 -2.06
C ARG A 114 -5.64 -19.48 -2.28
N VAL A 115 -4.43 -19.06 -2.65
CA VAL A 115 -3.28 -19.96 -2.80
C VAL A 115 -2.93 -20.61 -1.47
N LEU A 116 -2.91 -19.84 -0.37
CA LEU A 116 -2.55 -20.33 0.96
C LEU A 116 -3.68 -21.12 1.66
N ALA A 117 -4.95 -20.89 1.31
CA ALA A 117 -6.10 -21.62 1.82
C ALA A 117 -6.12 -23.10 1.38
N SER A 118 -5.23 -23.49 0.45
CA SER A 118 -4.96 -24.91 0.16
C SER A 118 -4.12 -25.61 1.25
N GLY A 119 -3.58 -24.87 2.23
CA GLY A 119 -2.88 -25.38 3.42
C GLY A 119 -3.61 -25.14 4.74
N THR A 120 -2.93 -25.36 5.87
CA THR A 120 -3.49 -25.28 7.25
C THR A 120 -3.79 -23.86 7.75
N TYR A 121 -3.80 -22.86 6.86
CA TYR A 121 -4.03 -21.47 7.25
C TYR A 121 -5.54 -21.19 7.29
N PRO A 122 -6.12 -20.82 8.45
CA PRO A 122 -7.51 -20.39 8.50
C PRO A 122 -7.69 -19.15 7.61
N GLN A 123 -8.70 -19.19 6.76
CA GLN A 123 -9.22 -18.05 5.98
C GLN A 123 -9.31 -16.78 6.84
N THR A 124 -8.29 -15.93 6.82
CA THR A 124 -8.27 -14.72 7.66
C THR A 124 -7.77 -13.48 6.93
N TYR A 125 -7.99 -13.40 5.61
CA TYR A 125 -8.24 -12.10 5.00
C TYR A 125 -9.75 -11.96 4.79
N SER A 126 -10.48 -11.79 5.90
CA SER A 126 -11.91 -11.49 5.87
C SER A 126 -12.07 -10.03 5.47
N ASN A 127 -12.16 -9.80 4.17
CA ASN A 127 -12.21 -8.47 3.57
C ASN A 127 -13.60 -7.83 3.71
N ASN A 128 -14.04 -7.60 4.95
CA ASN A 128 -15.31 -6.90 5.21
C ASN A 128 -15.20 -5.38 5.07
N VAL A 129 -14.00 -4.84 4.85
CA VAL A 129 -13.78 -3.41 4.60
C VAL A 129 -13.29 -3.23 3.17
N PRO A 130 -14.17 -2.84 2.22
CA PRO A 130 -13.72 -2.49 0.87
C PRO A 130 -12.82 -1.23 0.93
N PRO A 131 -11.83 -1.09 0.03
CA PRO A 131 -11.09 0.14 -0.13
C PRO A 131 -12.09 1.26 -0.36
N ARG A 132 -11.98 2.33 0.42
CA ARG A 132 -12.81 3.51 0.25
C ARG A 132 -11.98 4.57 -0.47
N PRO A 133 -11.98 4.58 -1.82
CA PRO A 133 -11.15 5.51 -2.55
C PRO A 133 -11.53 6.94 -2.21
N THR A 134 -10.54 7.76 -1.97
CA THR A 134 -10.74 9.20 -1.80
C THR A 134 -10.99 9.81 -3.17
N ASN A 135 -12.01 10.65 -3.31
CA ASN A 135 -12.21 11.42 -4.54
C ASN A 135 -11.17 12.56 -4.62
N SER A 136 -9.92 12.19 -4.94
CA SER A 136 -8.75 13.08 -4.98
C SER A 136 -8.96 14.28 -5.90
N LEU A 137 -9.69 14.12 -7.00
CA LEU A 137 -10.06 15.22 -7.91
C LEU A 137 -10.98 16.24 -7.26
N ALA A 138 -12.00 15.80 -6.50
CA ALA A 138 -12.87 16.73 -5.78
C ALA A 138 -12.06 17.55 -4.76
N TYR A 139 -11.21 16.88 -3.97
CA TYR A 139 -10.33 17.56 -3.01
C TYR A 139 -9.34 18.51 -3.69
N LEU A 140 -8.83 18.16 -4.88
CA LEU A 140 -7.96 19.02 -5.69
C LEU A 140 -8.65 20.34 -6.06
N PHE A 141 -9.81 20.26 -6.72
CA PHE A 141 -10.53 21.46 -7.16
C PHE A 141 -10.99 22.33 -5.99
N VAL A 142 -11.50 21.70 -4.93
CA VAL A 142 -11.97 22.39 -3.74
C VAL A 142 -10.82 23.05 -2.96
N SER A 143 -9.64 22.41 -2.94
CA SER A 143 -8.45 23.02 -2.32
C SER A 143 -7.95 24.22 -3.11
N PHE A 144 -7.97 24.18 -4.45
CA PHE A 144 -7.64 25.35 -5.27
C PHE A 144 -8.66 26.48 -5.11
N ALA A 145 -9.96 26.15 -5.14
CA ALA A 145 -11.04 27.13 -4.95
C ALA A 145 -10.99 27.83 -3.59
N SER A 146 -10.50 27.12 -2.55
CA SER A 146 -10.30 27.67 -1.20
C SER A 146 -8.91 28.26 -0.94
N LEU A 147 -8.10 28.48 -2.00
CA LEU A 147 -6.73 29.00 -1.91
C LEU A 147 -5.84 28.22 -0.91
N GLY A 148 -6.01 26.90 -0.86
CA GLY A 148 -5.25 26.00 -0.01
C GLY A 148 -5.80 25.82 1.40
N LEU A 149 -6.87 26.52 1.82
CA LEU A 149 -7.40 26.36 3.18
C LEU A 149 -7.89 24.92 3.44
N LEU A 150 -8.58 24.30 2.48
CA LEU A 150 -9.06 22.92 2.63
C LEU A 150 -7.96 21.86 2.49
N SER A 151 -6.75 22.23 2.07
CA SER A 151 -5.62 21.31 2.04
C SER A 151 -5.20 20.85 3.45
N LEU A 152 -5.47 21.65 4.49
CA LEU A 152 -5.21 21.29 5.89
C LEU A 152 -6.10 20.13 6.35
N PHE A 153 -7.39 20.19 6.03
CA PHE A 153 -8.31 19.09 6.28
C PHE A 153 -7.92 17.86 5.46
N TRP A 154 -7.47 18.05 4.23
CA TRP A 154 -7.03 16.95 3.38
C TRP A 154 -5.79 16.24 3.95
N ILE A 155 -4.80 16.96 4.49
CA ILE A 155 -3.66 16.36 5.21
C ILE A 155 -4.15 15.42 6.32
N HIS A 156 -5.09 15.90 7.14
CA HIS A 156 -5.66 15.09 8.23
C HIS A 156 -6.32 13.81 7.69
N GLN A 157 -7.10 13.91 6.62
CA GLN A 157 -7.76 12.74 6.01
C GLN A 157 -6.77 11.72 5.42
N VAL A 158 -5.71 12.19 4.76
CA VAL A 158 -4.66 11.30 4.22
C VAL A 158 -3.90 10.61 5.36
N THR A 159 -3.61 11.35 6.44
CA THR A 159 -2.92 10.81 7.62
C THR A 159 -3.75 9.71 8.29
N LEU A 160 -5.02 9.99 8.58
CA LEU A 160 -5.93 9.01 9.18
C LEU A 160 -6.09 7.76 8.31
N ARG A 161 -6.15 7.94 6.99
CA ARG A 161 -6.24 6.81 6.06
C ARG A 161 -5.00 5.91 6.13
N GLN A 162 -3.80 6.49 6.10
CA GLN A 162 -2.55 5.75 6.28
C GLN A 162 -2.52 5.01 7.62
N ASP A 163 -2.93 5.66 8.71
CA ASP A 163 -2.99 5.03 10.03
C ASP A 163 -3.94 3.82 10.07
N ASN A 164 -5.15 3.98 9.56
CA ASN A 164 -6.14 2.90 9.48
C ASN A 164 -5.65 1.74 8.60
N HIS A 165 -4.98 2.07 7.49
CA HIS A 165 -4.40 1.09 6.60
C HIS A 165 -3.32 0.25 7.29
N PHE A 166 -2.38 0.88 8.01
CA PHE A 166 -1.35 0.14 8.75
C PHE A 166 -1.92 -0.63 9.93
N ALA A 167 -2.95 -0.11 10.61
CA ALA A 167 -3.65 -0.86 11.64
C ALA A 167 -4.26 -2.15 11.08
N LEU A 168 -4.87 -2.08 9.89
CA LEU A 168 -5.38 -3.26 9.19
C LEU A 168 -4.25 -4.27 8.90
N HIS A 169 -3.14 -3.83 8.31
CA HIS A 169 -1.95 -4.66 8.08
C HIS A 169 -1.45 -5.37 9.32
N SER A 170 -1.31 -4.63 10.42
CA SER A 170 -0.82 -5.19 11.69
C SER A 170 -1.70 -6.31 12.24
N SER A 171 -2.98 -6.37 11.85
CA SER A 171 -3.93 -7.38 12.32
C SER A 171 -3.79 -8.74 11.61
N PHE A 172 -3.35 -8.77 10.34
CA PHE A 172 -3.28 -10.00 9.55
C PHE A 172 -1.85 -10.40 9.13
N GLU A 173 -0.91 -9.46 9.08
CA GLU A 173 0.49 -9.69 8.66
C GLU A 173 1.19 -10.79 9.49
N PRO A 174 1.05 -10.87 10.83
CA PRO A 174 1.67 -11.93 11.62
C PRO A 174 1.23 -13.33 11.21
N GLY A 175 -0.06 -13.51 10.91
CA GLY A 175 -0.59 -14.78 10.46
C GLY A 175 -0.09 -15.12 9.05
N LEU A 176 -0.03 -14.15 8.14
CA LEU A 176 0.55 -14.36 6.82
C LEU A 176 2.02 -14.82 6.92
N LEU A 177 2.82 -14.17 7.78
CA LEU A 177 4.20 -14.56 8.02
C LEU A 177 4.31 -15.96 8.65
N GLN A 178 3.44 -16.30 9.59
CA GLN A 178 3.37 -17.65 10.17
C GLN A 178 3.05 -18.69 9.10
N ALA A 179 2.05 -18.44 8.25
CA ALA A 179 1.70 -19.30 7.13
C ALA A 179 2.89 -19.54 6.20
N LEU A 180 3.67 -18.49 5.91
CA LEU A 180 4.88 -18.58 5.09
C LEU A 180 6.02 -19.33 5.78
N THR A 181 6.10 -19.27 7.11
CA THR A 181 7.19 -19.87 7.91
C THR A 181 6.93 -21.34 8.27
N GLU A 182 5.74 -21.68 8.77
CA GLU A 182 5.35 -23.06 9.12
C GLU A 182 5.40 -23.96 7.89
N SER A 183 4.97 -23.41 6.76
CA SER A 183 5.08 -24.12 5.50
C SER A 183 6.54 -24.33 5.06
N GLY A 184 7.53 -23.65 5.65
CA GLY A 184 8.97 -23.83 5.45
C GLY A 184 9.62 -24.89 6.37
N MET A 185 8.97 -25.30 7.47
CA MET A 185 9.50 -26.31 8.41
C MET A 185 9.00 -27.74 8.12
N GLY A 186 8.11 -27.94 7.15
CA GLY A 186 7.52 -29.24 6.80
C GLY A 186 8.42 -30.21 6.01
N THR A 187 9.67 -29.88 5.70
CA THR A 187 10.57 -30.72 4.86
C THR A 187 11.82 -31.24 5.58
N THR A 188 11.95 -31.08 6.90
CA THR A 188 13.10 -31.60 7.68
C THR A 188 12.72 -32.73 8.64
N GLY A 189 11.79 -33.60 8.26
CA GLY A 189 11.34 -34.69 9.13
C GLY A 189 10.85 -35.92 8.37
N ALA A 190 11.66 -36.47 7.47
CA ALA A 190 11.45 -37.82 6.96
C ALA A 190 12.81 -38.45 6.57
N PHE A 191 13.49 -39.01 7.57
CA PHE A 191 14.42 -40.13 7.40
C PHE A 191 14.18 -41.11 8.55
#